data_AF-A0A967Y024-F1
#
_entry.id   AF-A0A967Y024-F1
#
_cell.length_a   1.000
_cell.length_b   1.000
_cell.length_c   1.000
_cell.angle_alpha   90.00
_cell.angle_beta   90.00
_cell.angle_gamma   90.00
#
_symmetry.space_group_name_H-M   'P 1'
#
loop_
_entity.id
_entity.type
_entity.pdbx_description
1 polymer ?
#
loop_
_entity_poly.entity_id
_entity_poly.type
_entity_poly.pdbx_seq_one_letter_code
_entity_poly.pdbx_strand_id
1 'polypeptide(L)'
;MAAKRGIDMAMTHGLNVSMIILKDAKDPDDLINKDAELWKRAIADRVDVMTYYFDQAKEKYNLQDAQGKKEAAKFLLAEIPKLTDKVEQTHWLQELAKLIDVNEQVLRESMPQPKGGVKSSQPKPVLDKQPSGPTQEVQAWSKLISILINRPEL
;
A
#
# COMPACT_ATOMS: atom_id res chain seq x y z
N MET A 1 4.38 -12.73 15.04
CA MET A 1 3.96 -11.40 14.50
C MET A 1 5.01 -10.71 13.60
N ALA A 2 6.09 -11.37 13.16
CA ALA A 2 7.08 -10.77 12.25
C ALA A 2 6.68 -10.87 10.76
N ALA A 3 6.17 -12.04 10.32
CA ALA A 3 5.79 -12.27 8.93
C ALA A 3 4.74 -11.29 8.38
N LYS A 4 3.70 -10.99 9.18
CA LYS A 4 2.63 -10.06 8.76
C LYS A 4 3.16 -8.66 8.43
N ARG A 5 4.12 -8.14 9.20
CA ARG A 5 4.69 -6.81 8.95
C ARG A 5 5.49 -6.76 7.65
N GLY A 6 6.26 -7.82 7.35
CA GLY A 6 6.99 -7.92 6.09
C GLY A 6 6.06 -8.01 4.88
N ILE A 7 4.97 -8.77 5.01
CA ILE A 7 3.91 -8.88 4.00
C ILE A 7 3.26 -7.52 3.76
N ASP A 8 2.83 -6.83 4.84
CA ASP A 8 2.20 -5.51 4.77
C ASP A 8 3.11 -4.52 4.02
N MET A 9 4.42 -4.51 4.32
CA MET A 9 5.39 -3.64 3.63
C MET A 9 5.52 -3.99 2.14
N ALA A 10 5.67 -5.27 1.80
CA ALA A 10 5.83 -5.70 0.41
C ALA A 10 4.61 -5.34 -0.45
N MET A 11 3.39 -5.51 0.07
CA MET A 11 2.15 -5.11 -0.60
C MET A 11 2.08 -3.60 -0.85
N THR A 12 2.45 -2.79 0.14
CA THR A 12 2.46 -1.32 0.00
C THR A 12 3.48 -0.80 -1.00
N HIS A 13 4.48 -1.62 -1.36
CA HIS A 13 5.45 -1.31 -2.41
C HIS A 13 5.09 -1.93 -3.78
N GLY A 14 3.91 -2.55 -3.90
CA GLY A 14 3.44 -3.15 -5.16
C GLY A 14 4.19 -4.42 -5.55
N LEU A 15 4.78 -5.14 -4.58
CA LEU A 15 5.41 -6.43 -4.83
C LEU A 15 4.36 -7.54 -4.82
N ASN A 16 4.50 -8.51 -5.73
CA ASN A 16 3.71 -9.74 -5.69
C ASN A 16 4.21 -10.62 -4.54
N VAL A 17 3.36 -10.86 -3.54
CA VAL A 17 3.71 -11.64 -2.36
C VAL A 17 3.01 -13.00 -2.41
N SER A 18 3.77 -14.08 -2.26
CA SER A 18 3.23 -15.44 -2.15
C SER A 18 3.74 -16.11 -0.89
N MET A 19 2.99 -17.09 -0.40
CA MET A 19 3.26 -17.82 0.82
C MET A 19 3.36 -19.32 0.54
N ILE A 20 4.33 -19.97 1.17
CA ILE A 20 4.42 -21.43 1.19
C ILE A 20 3.86 -21.90 2.52
N ILE A 21 2.82 -22.74 2.46
CA ILE A 21 2.24 -23.37 3.65
C ILE A 21 2.91 -24.74 3.81
N LEU A 22 3.81 -24.84 4.79
CA LEU A 22 4.48 -26.10 5.09
C LEU A 22 3.51 -27.01 5.86
N LYS A 23 3.01 -28.05 5.18
CA LYS A 23 2.31 -29.16 5.82
C LYS A 23 3.36 -30.16 6.29
N ASP A 24 3.29 -30.56 7.56
CA ASP A 24 4.15 -31.60 8.15
C ASP A 24 5.66 -31.30 8.26
N ALA A 25 6.06 -30.03 8.14
CA ALA A 25 7.42 -29.58 8.41
C ALA A 25 7.41 -28.34 9.29
N LYS A 26 8.36 -28.28 10.23
CA LYS A 26 8.45 -27.15 11.16
C LYS A 26 9.02 -25.90 10.48
N ASP A 27 10.06 -26.10 9.67
CA ASP A 27 10.83 -25.06 9.02
C ASP A 27 11.28 -25.56 7.62
N PRO A 28 11.70 -24.68 6.70
CA PRO A 28 12.21 -25.07 5.37
C PRO A 28 13.32 -26.10 5.42
N ASP A 29 14.24 -25.97 6.39
CA ASP A 29 15.36 -26.90 6.57
C ASP A 29 14.88 -28.32 6.92
N ASP A 30 13.83 -28.46 7.74
CA ASP A 30 13.23 -29.77 8.07
C ASP A 30 12.60 -30.41 6.82
N LEU A 31 11.93 -29.61 5.97
CA LEU A 31 11.34 -30.12 4.74
C LEU A 31 12.41 -30.57 3.73
N ILE A 32 13.48 -29.77 3.55
CA ILE A 32 14.59 -30.10 2.64
C ILE A 32 15.33 -31.35 3.11
N ASN A 33 15.54 -31.51 4.42
CA ASN A 33 16.18 -32.68 5.00
C ASN A 33 15.34 -33.96 4.83
N LYS A 34 14.01 -33.86 4.84
CA LYS A 34 13.13 -35.00 4.56
C LYS A 34 13.16 -35.39 3.08
N ASP A 35 12.92 -34.42 2.19
CA ASP A 35 12.98 -34.62 0.75
C ASP A 35 13.08 -33.26 0.03
N ALA A 36 14.18 -33.07 -0.71
CA ALA A 36 14.41 -31.86 -1.50
C ALA A 36 13.35 -31.65 -2.60
N GLU A 37 12.72 -32.72 -3.11
CA GLU A 37 11.63 -32.61 -4.07
C GLU A 37 10.33 -32.08 -3.45
N LEU A 38 10.09 -32.36 -2.16
CA LEU A 38 8.96 -31.76 -1.43
C LEU A 38 9.13 -30.24 -1.31
N TRP A 39 10.35 -29.77 -1.08
CA TRP A 39 10.63 -28.33 -1.06
C TRP A 39 10.37 -27.65 -2.42
N LYS A 40 10.83 -28.27 -3.52
CA LYS A 40 10.57 -27.74 -4.87
C LYS A 40 9.08 -27.67 -5.19
N ARG A 41 8.32 -28.71 -4.83
CA ARG A 41 6.86 -28.72 -4.96
C ARG A 41 6.21 -27.64 -4.12
N ALA A 42 6.64 -27.46 -2.87
CA ALA A 42 6.12 -26.42 -1.99
C ALA A 42 6.34 -25.00 -2.55
N ILE A 43 7.46 -24.74 -3.23
CA ILE A 43 7.69 -23.47 -3.94
C ILE A 43 6.78 -23.32 -5.17
N ALA A 44 6.57 -24.41 -5.92
CA ALA A 44 5.70 -24.41 -7.08
C ALA A 44 4.24 -24.14 -6.68
N ASP A 45 3.78 -24.75 -5.59
CA ASP A 45 2.42 -24.67 -5.04
C ASP A 45 2.23 -23.47 -4.09
N ARG A 46 3.12 -22.47 -4.14
CA ARG A 46 2.99 -21.26 -3.33
C ARG A 46 1.63 -20.59 -3.60
N VAL A 47 0.99 -20.16 -2.54
CA VAL A 47 -0.33 -19.53 -2.59
C VAL A 47 -0.17 -18.02 -2.57
N ASP A 48 -0.93 -17.31 -3.41
CA ASP A 48 -0.99 -15.85 -3.34
C ASP A 48 -1.49 -15.40 -1.95
N VAL A 49 -0.91 -14.34 -1.40
CA VAL A 49 -1.25 -13.95 -0.02
C VAL A 49 -2.70 -13.49 0.10
N MET A 50 -3.27 -12.85 -0.91
CA MET A 50 -4.67 -12.46 -0.87
C MET A 50 -5.58 -13.69 -0.92
N THR A 51 -5.24 -14.68 -1.74
CA THR A 51 -5.94 -15.98 -1.73
C THR A 51 -5.93 -16.62 -0.35
N TYR A 52 -4.78 -16.60 0.33
CA TYR A 52 -4.65 -17.10 1.71
C TYR A 52 -5.54 -16.34 2.71
N TYR A 53 -5.67 -15.02 2.59
CA TYR A 53 -6.61 -14.26 3.43
C TYR A 53 -8.06 -14.61 3.16
N PHE A 54 -8.43 -14.85 1.90
CA PHE A 54 -9.78 -15.30 1.54
C PHE A 54 -10.10 -16.66 2.14
N ASP A 55 -9.17 -17.61 2.09
CA ASP A 55 -9.38 -18.94 2.67
C ASP A 55 -9.48 -18.87 4.20
N GLN A 56 -8.64 -18.07 4.87
CA GLN A 56 -8.79 -17.80 6.29
C GLN A 56 -10.16 -17.18 6.64
N ALA A 57 -10.68 -16.28 5.80
CA ALA A 57 -11.98 -15.68 6.05
C ALA A 57 -13.11 -16.72 5.96
N LYS A 58 -13.05 -17.64 4.99
CA LYS A 58 -14.01 -18.74 4.84
C LYS A 58 -13.97 -19.72 6.01
N GLU A 59 -12.77 -20.03 6.51
CA GLU A 59 -12.61 -20.95 7.64
C GLU A 59 -13.09 -20.34 8.97
N LYS A 60 -12.88 -19.03 9.14
CA LYS A 60 -13.11 -18.36 10.42
C LYS A 60 -14.54 -17.84 10.60
N TYR A 61 -15.24 -17.50 9.52
CA TYR A 61 -16.53 -16.81 9.59
C TYR A 61 -17.64 -17.59 8.92
N ASN A 62 -18.84 -17.59 9.52
CA ASN A 62 -20.02 -18.19 8.92
C ASN A 62 -20.60 -17.26 7.85
N LEU A 63 -20.32 -17.55 6.58
CA LEU A 63 -20.78 -16.74 5.45
C LEU A 63 -22.28 -16.90 5.14
N GLN A 64 -23.00 -17.77 5.85
CA GLN A 64 -24.45 -17.98 5.68
C GLN A 64 -25.29 -16.99 6.49
N ASP A 65 -24.71 -16.33 7.50
CA ASP A 65 -25.42 -15.33 8.30
C ASP A 65 -24.86 -13.92 8.08
N ALA A 66 -25.69 -12.91 8.34
CA ALA A 66 -25.33 -11.50 8.09
C ALA A 66 -24.14 -11.04 8.95
N GLN A 67 -23.95 -11.60 10.14
CA GLN A 67 -22.90 -11.20 11.06
C GLN A 67 -21.54 -11.73 10.60
N GLY A 68 -21.46 -12.98 10.17
CA GLY A 68 -20.26 -13.58 9.62
C GLY A 68 -19.86 -12.95 8.28
N LYS A 69 -20.83 -12.63 7.42
CA LYS A 69 -20.58 -11.82 6.21
C LYS A 69 -19.96 -10.46 6.54
N LYS A 70 -20.48 -9.76 7.55
CA LYS A 70 -19.95 -8.47 8.01
C LYS A 70 -18.53 -8.58 8.57
N GLU A 71 -18.25 -9.59 9.39
CA GLU A 71 -16.91 -9.80 9.96
C GLU A 71 -15.89 -10.24 8.89
N ALA A 72 -16.29 -11.09 7.94
CA ALA A 72 -15.45 -11.46 6.79
C ALA A 72 -15.13 -10.25 5.91
N ALA A 73 -16.13 -9.42 5.59
CA ALA A 73 -15.94 -8.18 4.86
C ALA A 73 -14.97 -7.23 5.59
N LYS A 74 -15.15 -7.04 6.90
CA LYS A 74 -14.27 -6.19 7.71
C LYS A 74 -12.82 -6.70 7.73
N PHE A 75 -12.63 -8.02 7.81
CA PHE A 75 -11.31 -8.64 7.77
C PHE A 75 -10.62 -8.42 6.42
N LEU A 76 -11.30 -8.70 5.31
CA LEU A 76 -10.72 -8.60 3.96
C LEU A 76 -10.56 -7.14 3.50
N LEU A 77 -11.50 -6.25 3.82
CA LEU A 77 -11.40 -4.82 3.52
C LEU A 77 -10.31 -4.09 4.32
N ALA A 78 -9.73 -4.72 5.34
CA ALA A 78 -8.53 -4.20 5.99
C ALA A 78 -7.24 -4.51 5.20
N GLU A 79 -7.27 -5.51 4.32
CA GLU A 79 -6.11 -6.00 3.59
C GLU A 79 -6.14 -5.57 2.11
N ILE A 80 -7.30 -5.60 1.44
CA ILE A 80 -7.46 -5.19 0.02
C ILE A 80 -6.88 -3.79 -0.28
N PRO A 81 -7.12 -2.74 0.53
CA PRO A 81 -6.62 -1.39 0.22
C PRO A 81 -5.08 -1.25 0.30
N LYS A 82 -4.38 -2.26 0.83
CA LYS A 82 -2.90 -2.25 0.91
C LYS A 82 -2.24 -2.60 -0.42
N LEU A 83 -2.97 -3.26 -1.32
CA LEU A 83 -2.50 -3.52 -2.67
C LEU A 83 -2.33 -2.18 -3.38
N THR A 84 -1.25 -2.00 -4.13
CA THR A 84 -0.98 -0.71 -4.80
C THR A 84 -1.68 -0.62 -6.15
N ASP A 85 -1.87 -1.77 -6.82
CA ASP A 85 -2.51 -1.85 -8.13
C ASP A 85 -4.04 -1.81 -8.01
N LYS A 86 -4.67 -0.86 -8.72
CA LYS A 86 -6.12 -0.69 -8.73
C LYS A 86 -6.87 -1.82 -9.44
N VAL A 87 -6.25 -2.45 -10.44
CA VAL A 87 -6.83 -3.60 -11.16
C VAL A 87 -6.89 -4.77 -10.20
N GLU A 88 -5.82 -5.02 -9.46
CA GLU A 88 -5.75 -6.08 -8.45
C GLU A 88 -6.74 -5.83 -7.30
N GLN A 89 -6.78 -4.60 -6.76
CA GLN A 89 -7.78 -4.22 -5.76
C GLN A 89 -9.22 -4.49 -6.25
N THR A 90 -9.52 -4.12 -7.50
CA THR A 90 -10.85 -4.30 -8.07
C THR A 90 -11.19 -5.77 -8.26
N HIS A 91 -10.24 -6.58 -8.73
CA HIS A 91 -10.40 -8.03 -8.84
C HIS A 91 -10.76 -8.65 -7.48
N TRP A 92 -10.00 -8.35 -6.43
CA TRP A 92 -10.26 -8.91 -5.11
C TRP A 92 -11.53 -8.36 -4.46
N LEU A 93 -11.90 -7.10 -4.73
CA LEU A 93 -13.17 -6.55 -4.27
C LEU A 93 -14.36 -7.28 -4.92
N GLN A 94 -14.26 -7.62 -6.20
CA GLN A 94 -15.25 -8.40 -6.91
C GLN A 94 -15.35 -9.83 -6.37
N GLU A 95 -14.23 -10.47 -6.08
CA GLU A 95 -14.22 -11.80 -5.45
C GLU A 95 -14.84 -11.75 -4.05
N LEU A 96 -14.58 -10.71 -3.26
CA LEU A 96 -15.24 -10.51 -1.98
C LEU A 96 -16.76 -10.35 -2.13
N ALA A 97 -17.20 -9.51 -3.07
CA ALA A 97 -18.62 -9.27 -3.36
C ALA A 97 -19.36 -10.59 -3.67
N LYS A 98 -18.76 -11.44 -4.50
CA LYS A 98 -19.28 -12.77 -4.81
C LYS A 98 -19.29 -13.70 -3.60
N LEU A 99 -18.21 -13.67 -2.81
CA LEU A 99 -18.04 -14.57 -1.66
C LEU A 99 -19.14 -14.39 -0.60
N ILE A 100 -19.50 -13.14 -0.31
CA ILE A 100 -20.51 -12.83 0.72
C ILE A 100 -21.88 -12.49 0.15
N ASP A 101 -22.04 -12.54 -1.18
CA ASP A 101 -23.27 -12.19 -1.90
C ASP A 101 -23.80 -10.79 -1.52
N VAL A 102 -22.94 -9.79 -1.73
CA VAL A 102 -23.24 -8.36 -1.48
C VAL A 102 -22.80 -7.54 -2.68
N ASN A 103 -23.52 -6.45 -2.96
CA ASN A 103 -23.17 -5.55 -4.05
C ASN A 103 -21.77 -4.93 -3.84
N GLU A 104 -20.92 -5.01 -4.88
CA GLU A 104 -19.56 -4.45 -4.88
C GLU A 104 -19.53 -2.97 -4.48
N GLN A 105 -20.53 -2.19 -4.90
CA GLN A 105 -20.62 -0.76 -4.60
C GLN A 105 -20.71 -0.50 -3.09
N VAL A 106 -21.48 -1.32 -2.37
CA VAL A 106 -21.60 -1.22 -0.90
C VAL A 106 -20.26 -1.51 -0.25
N LEU A 107 -19.50 -2.49 -0.77
CA LEU A 107 -18.18 -2.82 -0.26
C LEU A 107 -17.17 -1.71 -0.54
N ARG A 108 -17.24 -1.10 -1.73
CA ARG A 108 -16.41 0.04 -2.14
C ARG A 108 -16.63 1.24 -1.21
N GLU A 109 -17.85 1.50 -0.79
CA GLU A 109 -18.18 2.57 0.17
C GLU A 109 -17.70 2.26 1.59
N SER A 110 -17.73 0.99 1.98
CA SER A 110 -17.23 0.54 3.29
C SER A 110 -15.71 0.40 3.37
N MET A 111 -15.02 0.52 2.23
CA MET A 111 -13.57 0.39 2.16
C MET A 111 -12.91 1.56 2.91
N PRO A 112 -12.00 1.28 3.85
CA PRO A 112 -11.29 2.33 4.53
C PRO A 112 -10.43 3.08 3.51
N GLN A 113 -10.75 4.35 3.27
CA GLN A 113 -9.91 5.24 2.49
C GLN A 113 -8.51 5.23 3.12
N PRO A 114 -7.43 4.93 2.36
CA PRO A 114 -6.10 4.94 2.92
C PRO A 114 -5.80 6.34 3.49
N LYS A 115 -5.72 6.43 4.82
CA LYS A 115 -5.19 7.61 5.53
C LYS A 115 -3.69 7.64 5.30
N GLY A 116 -3.28 7.96 4.09
CA GLY A 116 -1.90 7.71 3.68
C GLY A 116 -1.63 7.92 2.21
N GLY A 117 -2.41 8.75 1.52
CA GLY A 117 -1.74 9.64 0.59
C GLY A 117 -0.77 10.46 1.43
N VAL A 118 0.53 10.19 1.29
CA VAL A 118 1.47 11.32 1.22
C VAL A 118 0.72 12.33 0.38
N LYS A 119 0.41 13.49 0.96
CA LYS A 119 0.09 14.63 0.12
C LYS A 119 1.30 14.69 -0.82
N SER A 120 1.17 14.14 -2.02
CA SER A 120 1.66 14.85 -3.17
C SER A 120 0.95 16.17 -3.01
N SER A 121 1.61 17.09 -2.32
CA SER A 121 1.56 18.49 -2.65
C SER A 121 1.87 18.50 -4.14
N GLN A 122 0.83 18.25 -4.95
CA GLN A 122 0.65 19.08 -6.12
C GLN A 122 0.83 20.47 -5.56
N PRO A 123 1.88 21.21 -5.98
CA PRO A 123 1.95 22.61 -5.67
C PRO A 123 0.59 23.14 -6.11
N LYS A 124 -0.18 23.67 -5.14
CA LYS A 124 -1.30 24.54 -5.49
C LYS A 124 -0.73 25.50 -6.55
N PRO A 125 -1.45 25.83 -7.64
CA PRO A 125 -1.04 26.94 -8.47
C PRO A 125 -0.80 28.09 -7.50
N VAL A 126 0.45 28.52 -7.38
CA VAL A 126 0.80 29.65 -6.55
C VAL A 126 0.09 30.80 -7.24
N LEU A 127 -1.09 31.15 -6.72
CA LEU A 127 -1.74 32.41 -7.02
C LEU A 127 -0.69 33.46 -6.71
N ASP A 128 -0.25 34.08 -7.79
CA ASP A 128 0.77 35.09 -7.94
C ASP A 128 0.81 36.03 -6.73
N LYS A 129 1.61 35.67 -5.72
CA LYS A 129 2.01 36.64 -4.70
C LYS A 129 3.24 37.32 -5.28
N GLN A 130 3.00 38.48 -5.88
CA GLN A 130 4.04 39.43 -6.25
C GLN A 130 5.13 39.46 -5.16
N PRO A 131 6.42 39.38 -5.51
CA PRO A 131 7.47 39.39 -4.52
C PRO A 131 7.41 40.70 -3.74
N SER A 132 7.15 40.60 -2.44
CA SER A 132 7.40 41.67 -1.48
C SER A 132 8.83 42.13 -1.62
N GLY A 133 9.03 43.44 -1.77
CA GLY A 133 10.28 44.06 -2.23
C GLY A 133 11.55 43.67 -1.45
N PRO A 134 12.73 43.98 -2.02
CA PRO A 134 14.01 43.51 -1.52
C PRO A 134 14.25 43.94 -0.06
N THR A 135 14.62 42.97 0.77
CA THR A 135 15.11 43.13 2.15
C THR A 135 16.17 44.23 2.23
N GLN A 136 16.23 44.97 3.36
CA GLN A 136 17.13 46.13 3.55
C GLN A 136 18.59 45.86 3.18
N GLU A 137 19.06 44.63 3.38
CA GLU A 137 20.39 44.18 2.99
C GLU A 137 20.60 44.22 1.47
N VAL A 138 19.64 43.70 0.69
CA VAL A 138 19.70 43.70 -0.79
C VAL A 138 19.67 45.13 -1.36
N GLN A 139 18.98 46.06 -0.67
CA GLN A 139 19.00 47.48 -1.04
C GLN A 139 20.35 48.15 -0.73
N ALA A 140 21.02 47.76 0.35
CA ALA A 140 22.35 48.26 0.69
C ALA A 140 23.40 47.81 -0.35
N TRP A 141 23.39 46.52 -0.71
CA TRP A 141 24.29 45.96 -1.73
C TRP A 141 24.01 46.53 -3.13
N SER A 142 22.74 46.77 -3.49
CA SER A 142 22.37 47.42 -4.75
C SER A 142 22.97 48.82 -4.89
N LYS A 143 22.95 49.63 -3.82
CA LYS A 143 23.52 50.99 -3.85
C LYS A 143 25.04 50.97 -4.02
N LEU A 144 25.74 50.06 -3.35
CA LEU A 144 27.19 49.90 -3.50
C LEU A 144 27.58 49.49 -4.93
N ILE A 145 26.86 48.53 -5.50
CA ILE A 145 27.09 48.09 -6.89
C ILE A 145 26.80 49.24 -7.87
N SER A 146 25.75 50.02 -7.63
CA SER A 146 25.41 51.17 -8.48
C SER A 146 26.50 52.25 -8.46
N ILE A 147 27.13 52.48 -7.30
CA ILE A 147 28.26 53.41 -7.18
C ILE A 147 29.48 52.87 -7.94
N LEU A 148 29.78 51.57 -7.82
CA LEU A 148 30.89 50.93 -8.53
C LEU A 148 30.74 50.96 -10.06
N ILE A 149 29.51 50.80 -10.56
CA ILE A 149 29.24 50.84 -12.01
C ILE A 149 29.30 52.27 -12.57
N ASN A 150 28.90 53.27 -11.78
CA ASN A 150 28.79 54.66 -12.26
C ASN A 150 30.05 55.51 -11.97
N ARG A 151 31.09 54.93 -11.37
CA ARG A 151 32.40 55.55 -11.10
C ARG A 151 33.52 54.53 -11.36
N PRO A 152 33.83 54.18 -12.61
CA PRO A 152 34.91 53.23 -12.93
C PRO A 152 36.34 53.82 -12.79
N GLU A 153 36.52 54.94 -12.08
CA GLU A 153 37.74 55.76 -12.10
C GLU A 153 38.33 56.05 -10.70
N LEU A 154 38.17 55.11 -9.77
CA LEU A 154 39.01 55.01 -8.56
C LEU A 154 39.74 53.68 -8.55
#